data_AF-A0A928SQB5-F1
#
_entry.id   AF-A0A928SQB5-F1
#
_cell.length_a   1.000
_cell.length_b   1.000
_cell.length_c   1.000
_cell.angle_alpha   90.00
_cell.angle_beta   90.00
_cell.angle_gamma   90.00
#
_symmetry.space_group_name_H-M   'P 1'
#
loop_
_entity.id
_entity.type
_entity.pdbx_description
1 polymer ?
#
loop_
_entity_poly.entity_id
_entity_poly.type
_entity_poly.pdbx_seq_one_letter_code
_entity_poly.pdbx_strand_id
1 'polypeptide(L)'
;MPITLTFDMKKSVRDTNEHLYLRSAFERFGWRRVGGSAFVYEGKDWLNEAIPALMFFRSFVAARQNELTSFTIQSSSFSTKSEVRAAEDLVLKKPTNAQCHAADLREFVSACSKAIRRPGLKRGPRSG
;
A
#
# COMPACT_ATOMS: atom_id res chain seq x y z
N MET A 1 0.40 16.43 5.59
CA MET A 1 1.41 16.09 6.60
C MET A 1 2.07 14.80 6.17
N PRO A 2 3.40 14.71 6.20
CA PRO A 2 4.10 13.56 5.62
C PRO A 2 3.93 12.31 6.48
N ILE A 3 3.72 11.15 5.83
CA ILE A 3 4.01 9.85 6.42
C ILE A 3 5.39 9.44 5.92
N THR A 4 6.28 9.10 6.83
CA THR A 4 7.58 8.51 6.49
C THR A 4 7.55 7.03 6.80
N LEU A 5 7.88 6.22 5.80
CA LEU A 5 8.05 4.78 5.93
C LEU A 5 9.53 4.47 5.68
N THR A 6 10.15 3.71 6.59
CA THR A 6 11.45 3.08 6.36
C THR A 6 11.37 1.61 6.72
N PHE A 7 12.08 0.78 5.96
CA PHE A 7 12.19 -0.63 6.26
C PHE A 7 13.52 -1.18 5.78
N ASP A 8 13.92 -2.31 6.34
CA ASP A 8 15.05 -3.09 5.86
C ASP A 8 14.66 -4.58 5.83
N MET A 9 15.20 -5.29 4.85
CA MET A 9 14.91 -6.71 4.62
C MET A 9 16.22 -7.47 4.64
N LYS A 10 16.24 -8.61 5.33
CA LYS A 10 17.39 -9.51 5.31
C LYS A 10 17.64 -9.95 3.87
N LYS A 11 18.91 -10.12 3.52
CA LYS A 11 19.49 -10.34 2.18
C LYS A 11 18.95 -11.55 1.37
N SER A 12 17.76 -12.08 1.62
CA SER A 12 17.05 -12.95 0.67
C SER A 12 16.52 -12.22 -0.56
N VAL A 13 16.80 -10.91 -0.68
CA VAL A 13 16.76 -10.13 -1.93
C VAL A 13 17.78 -10.72 -2.93
N ARG A 14 17.46 -11.88 -3.50
CA ARG A 14 18.15 -12.42 -4.66
C ARG A 14 17.72 -11.73 -5.96
N ASP A 15 16.80 -10.77 -5.91
CA ASP A 15 16.30 -10.11 -7.10
C ASP A 15 16.11 -8.60 -6.93
N THR A 16 16.92 -7.81 -7.64
CA THR A 16 16.73 -6.37 -7.85
C THR A 16 15.29 -6.05 -8.27
N ASN A 17 14.62 -7.01 -8.92
CA ASN A 17 13.25 -6.91 -9.39
C ASN A 17 12.23 -6.71 -8.26
N GLU A 18 12.41 -7.31 -7.08
CA GLU A 18 11.46 -7.18 -5.97
C GLU A 18 11.44 -5.77 -5.37
N HIS A 19 12.61 -5.15 -5.22
CA HIS A 19 12.69 -3.74 -4.78
C HIS A 19 12.10 -2.79 -5.81
N LEU A 20 12.34 -3.05 -7.10
CA LEU A 20 11.76 -2.24 -8.16
C LEU A 20 10.24 -2.39 -8.21
N TYR A 21 9.73 -3.61 -7.97
CA TYR A 21 8.30 -3.89 -7.88
C TYR A 21 7.64 -3.14 -6.72
N LEU A 22 8.19 -3.26 -5.50
CA LEU A 22 7.70 -2.50 -4.34
C LEU A 22 7.77 -0.99 -4.57
N ARG A 23 8.90 -0.50 -5.10
CA ARG A 23 9.06 0.92 -5.43
C ARG A 23 7.97 1.37 -6.41
N SER A 24 7.74 0.61 -7.48
CA SER A 24 6.72 0.90 -8.48
C SER A 24 5.33 0.96 -7.84
N ALA A 25 5.01 0.02 -6.96
CA ALA A 25 3.73 -0.01 -6.24
C ALA A 25 3.54 1.23 -5.34
N PHE A 26 4.54 1.57 -4.52
CA PHE A 26 4.50 2.76 -3.65
C PHE A 26 4.34 4.05 -4.46
N GLU A 27 5.10 4.21 -5.54
CA GLU A 27 5.03 5.40 -6.40
C GLU A 27 3.65 5.54 -7.08
N ARG A 28 3.01 4.43 -7.46
CA ARG A 28 1.63 4.44 -7.98
C ARG A 28 0.61 4.93 -6.97
N PHE A 29 0.77 4.57 -5.70
CA PHE A 29 -0.03 5.12 -4.60
C PHE A 29 0.44 6.52 -4.14
N GLY A 30 1.35 7.16 -4.88
CA GLY A 30 1.74 8.53 -4.60
C GLY A 30 2.80 8.73 -3.52
N TRP A 31 3.45 7.66 -3.08
CA TRP A 31 4.62 7.75 -2.22
C TRP A 31 5.84 8.14 -3.04
N ARG A 32 6.68 9.03 -2.50
CA ARG A 32 7.93 9.46 -3.10
C ARG A 32 9.09 8.74 -2.42
N ARG A 33 9.98 8.14 -3.20
CA ARG A 33 11.21 7.56 -2.68
C ARG A 33 12.16 8.67 -2.22
N VAL A 34 12.73 8.54 -1.02
CA VAL A 34 13.75 9.45 -0.49
C VAL A 34 15.16 8.83 -0.54
N GLY A 35 15.27 7.51 -0.62
CA GLY A 35 16.55 6.80 -0.78
C GLY A 35 16.45 5.39 -0.20
N GLY A 36 17.25 4.44 -0.71
CA GLY A 36 17.22 3.05 -0.22
C GLY A 36 15.79 2.48 -0.19
N SER A 37 15.38 2.03 1.00
CA SER A 37 14.04 1.51 1.36
C SER A 37 13.23 2.52 2.19
N ALA A 38 13.43 3.81 1.96
CA ALA A 38 12.72 4.91 2.62
C ALA A 38 11.79 5.65 1.63
N PHE A 39 10.56 5.91 2.08
CA PHE A 39 9.50 6.54 1.31
C PHE A 39 8.77 7.60 2.14
N VAL A 40 8.31 8.66 1.48
CA VAL A 40 7.52 9.73 2.08
C VAL A 40 6.22 9.90 1.29
N TYR A 41 5.10 9.95 1.99
CA TYR A 41 3.79 10.25 1.42
C TYR A 41 3.30 11.61 1.90
N GLU A 42 3.04 12.52 0.97
CA GLU A 42 2.59 13.90 1.25
C GLU A 42 1.13 14.14 0.82
N GLY A 43 0.46 13.10 0.31
CA GLY A 43 -0.92 13.20 -0.15
C GLY A 43 -1.94 13.40 0.98
N LYS A 44 -3.18 13.71 0.59
CA LYS A 44 -4.29 14.00 1.52
C LYS A 44 -5.27 12.84 1.70
N ASP A 45 -5.31 11.91 0.76
CA ASP A 45 -6.27 10.80 0.74
C ASP A 45 -5.62 9.53 1.31
N TRP A 46 -5.58 9.45 2.64
CA TRP A 46 -4.94 8.32 3.30
C TRP A 46 -5.67 7.00 3.05
N LEU A 47 -7.00 7.03 3.00
CA LEU A 47 -7.81 5.82 2.86
C LEU A 47 -7.63 5.17 1.50
N ASN A 48 -7.47 5.95 0.43
CA ASN A 48 -7.36 5.43 -0.93
C ASN A 48 -5.92 5.37 -1.47
N GLU A 49 -4.97 6.11 -0.89
CA GLU A 49 -3.57 6.13 -1.34
C GLU A 49 -2.63 5.47 -0.33
N ALA A 50 -2.57 5.99 0.91
CA ALA A 50 -1.58 5.55 1.90
C ALA A 50 -1.85 4.12 2.42
N ILE A 51 -3.07 3.84 2.87
CA ILE A 51 -3.43 2.56 3.47
C ILE A 51 -3.29 1.40 2.47
N PRO A 52 -3.81 1.48 1.23
CA PRO A 52 -3.64 0.41 0.26
C PRO A 52 -2.17 0.09 -0.04
N ALA A 53 -1.29 1.10 -0.08
CA ALA A 53 0.14 0.88 -0.26
C ALA A 53 0.76 0.08 0.90
N LEU A 54 0.41 0.42 2.14
CA LEU A 54 0.89 -0.28 3.34
C LEU A 54 0.33 -1.71 3.42
N MET A 55 -0.95 -1.90 3.06
CA MET A 55 -1.57 -3.23 2.95
C MET A 55 -0.86 -4.08 1.90
N PHE A 56 -0.54 -3.50 0.75
CA PHE A 56 0.19 -4.16 -0.32
C PHE A 56 1.59 -4.57 0.16
N PHE A 57 2.33 -3.66 0.79
CA PHE A 57 3.65 -3.95 1.36
C PHE A 57 3.61 -5.11 2.35
N ARG A 58 2.69 -5.08 3.33
CA ARG A 58 2.54 -6.17 4.31
C ARG A 58 2.21 -7.49 3.63
N SER A 59 1.36 -7.47 2.60
CA SER A 59 0.97 -8.67 1.85
C SER A 59 2.14 -9.21 1.02
N PHE A 60 2.91 -8.33 0.39
CA PHE A 60 4.11 -8.65 -0.37
C PHE A 60 5.16 -9.35 0.52
N VAL A 61 5.49 -8.76 1.67
CA VAL A 61 6.45 -9.33 2.62
C VAL A 61 6.01 -10.72 3.08
N ALA A 62 4.72 -10.87 3.42
CA ALA A 62 4.17 -12.15 3.85
C ALA A 62 4.18 -13.22 2.75
N ALA A 63 3.80 -12.87 1.52
CA ALA A 63 3.73 -13.78 0.40
C ALA A 63 5.12 -14.26 -0.05
N ARG A 64 6.13 -13.41 0.06
CA ARG A 64 7.53 -13.71 -0.31
C ARG A 64 8.34 -14.32 0.83
N GLN A 65 7.76 -14.46 2.02
CA GLN A 65 8.45 -14.92 3.23
C GLN A 65 9.72 -14.09 3.52
N ASN A 66 9.70 -12.80 3.18
CA ASN A 66 10.83 -11.90 3.39
C ASN A 66 10.94 -11.54 4.87
N GLU A 67 12.13 -11.69 5.45
CA GLU A 67 12.40 -11.33 6.84
C GLU A 67 12.69 -9.82 6.93
N LEU A 68 11.81 -9.07 7.61
CA LEU A 68 12.05 -7.66 7.91
C LEU A 68 13.03 -7.56 9.09
N THR A 69 14.17 -6.92 8.87
CA THR A 69 15.15 -6.61 9.93
C THR A 69 14.80 -5.32 10.67
N SER A 70 14.20 -4.36 9.96
CA SER A 70 13.65 -3.15 10.56
C SER A 70 12.42 -2.66 9.81
N PHE A 71 11.51 -2.01 10.53
CA PHE A 71 10.33 -1.36 9.98
C PHE A 71 9.95 -0.19 10.88
N THR A 72 9.82 1.00 10.32
CA THR A 72 9.30 2.17 11.01
C THR A 72 8.30 2.92 10.15
N ILE A 73 7.23 3.37 10.78
CA ILE A 73 6.28 4.31 10.20
C ILE A 73 6.15 5.50 11.15
N GLN A 74 6.44 6.69 10.64
CA GLN A 74 6.31 7.94 11.38
C GLN A 74 5.23 8.77 10.72
N SER A 75 4.27 9.20 11.53
CA SER A 75 3.29 10.17 11.07
C SER A 75 2.76 11.01 12.22
N SER A 76 2.37 12.24 11.89
CA SER A 76 1.66 13.14 12.79
C SER A 76 0.15 12.97 12.63
N SER A 77 -0.62 13.18 13.70
CA SER A 77 -2.08 13.06 13.74
C SER A 77 -2.75 13.77 12.56
N PHE A 78 -3.66 13.08 11.88
CA PHE A 78 -4.37 13.65 10.73
C PHE A 78 -5.81 13.13 10.68
N SER A 79 -6.73 14.01 10.30
CA SER A 79 -8.14 13.68 10.05
C SER A 79 -8.55 14.39 8.78
N THR A 80 -8.82 13.62 7.73
CA THR A 80 -9.56 14.08 6.56
C THR A 80 -10.77 13.20 6.33
N LYS A 81 -11.88 13.83 6.02
CA LYS A 81 -13.02 13.13 5.42
C LYS A 81 -12.57 12.66 4.03
N SER A 82 -12.35 11.36 3.90
CA SER A 82 -12.09 10.71 2.61
C SER A 82 -13.20 9.69 2.42
N GLU A 83 -13.85 9.73 1.26
CA GLU A 83 -14.78 8.67 0.87
C GLU A 83 -13.99 7.48 0.36
N VAL A 84 -14.39 6.27 0.77
CA VAL A 84 -13.74 5.04 0.31
C VAL A 84 -14.14 4.79 -1.14
N ARG A 85 -13.14 4.62 -2.01
CA ARG A 85 -13.33 4.37 -3.43
C ARG A 85 -13.26 2.88 -3.76
N ALA A 86 -13.95 2.48 -4.81
CA ALA A 86 -13.78 1.16 -5.40
C ALA A 86 -12.38 1.05 -6.05
N ALA A 87 -11.93 -0.16 -6.30
CA ALA A 87 -10.56 -0.39 -6.80
C ALA A 87 -10.35 0.22 -8.21
N GLU A 88 -11.37 0.13 -9.06
CA GLU A 88 -11.46 0.74 -10.38
C GLU A 88 -11.30 2.27 -10.35
N ASP A 89 -11.81 2.92 -9.30
CA ASP A 89 -11.83 4.37 -9.13
C ASP A 89 -10.56 4.92 -8.46
N LEU A 90 -9.60 4.05 -8.13
CA LEU A 90 -8.31 4.48 -7.60
C LEU A 90 -7.51 5.24 -8.65
N VAL A 91 -7.06 6.43 -8.25
CA VAL A 91 -6.17 7.29 -9.04
C VAL A 91 -4.74 6.85 -8.79
N LEU A 92 -4.23 5.96 -9.64
CA LEU A 92 -2.86 5.46 -9.58
C LEU A 92 -1.93 6.33 -10.43
N LYS A 93 -0.85 6.82 -9.82
CA LYS A 93 0.13 7.70 -10.47
C LYS A 93 1.06 6.91 -11.39
N LYS A 94 1.73 7.60 -12.32
CA LYS A 94 2.77 7.00 -13.16
C LYS A 94 4.05 6.83 -12.33
N PRO A 95 4.57 5.60 -12.16
CA PRO A 95 5.81 5.38 -11.41
C PRO A 95 7.03 5.71 -12.28
N THR A 96 8.18 5.85 -11.62
CA THR A 96 9.49 6.01 -12.28
C THR A 96 9.96 4.73 -12.96
N ASN A 97 9.46 3.57 -12.51
CA ASN A 97 9.73 2.27 -13.12
C ASN A 97 8.42 1.47 -13.25
N ALA A 98 8.27 0.70 -14.31
CA ALA A 98 7.01 0.05 -14.66
C ALA A 98 6.86 -1.41 -14.17
N GLN A 99 7.66 -1.85 -13.19
CA GLN A 99 7.67 -3.25 -12.74
C GLN A 99 6.34 -3.72 -12.13
N CYS A 100 5.62 -2.84 -11.42
CA CYS A 100 4.28 -3.13 -10.93
C CYS A 100 3.26 -2.51 -11.88
N HIS A 101 2.23 -3.25 -12.29
CA HIS A 101 1.16 -2.72 -13.15
C HIS A 101 0.02 -2.13 -12.32
N ALA A 102 -0.67 -1.14 -12.88
CA ALA A 102 -1.84 -0.54 -12.22
C ALA A 102 -2.98 -1.58 -12.04
N ALA A 103 -3.10 -2.51 -12.99
CA ALA A 103 -4.08 -3.59 -12.94
C ALA A 103 -3.88 -4.48 -11.69
N ASP A 104 -2.64 -4.91 -11.42
CA ASP A 104 -2.30 -5.74 -10.26
C ASP A 104 -2.72 -5.09 -8.93
N LEU A 105 -2.50 -3.77 -8.80
CA LEU A 105 -2.87 -3.03 -7.60
C LEU A 105 -4.38 -2.92 -7.43
N ARG A 106 -5.12 -2.71 -8.52
CA ARG A 106 -6.59 -2.70 -8.47
C ARG A 106 -7.15 -4.07 -8.14
N GLU A 107 -6.60 -5.12 -8.74
CA GLU A 107 -6.99 -6.49 -8.43
C GLU A 107 -6.75 -6.79 -6.95
N PHE A 108 -5.57 -6.41 -6.42
CA PHE A 108 -5.25 -6.54 -5.00
C PHE A 108 -6.28 -5.84 -4.10
N VAL A 109 -6.58 -4.56 -4.34
CA VAL A 109 -7.55 -3.81 -3.51
C VAL A 109 -8.96 -4.39 -3.63
N SER A 110 -9.35 -4.83 -4.82
CA SER A 110 -10.61 -5.52 -5.06
C SER A 110 -10.68 -6.84 -4.26
N ALA A 111 -9.61 -7.63 -4.26
CA ALA A 111 -9.50 -8.88 -3.51
C ALA A 111 -9.61 -8.63 -1.99
N CYS A 112 -8.92 -7.61 -1.45
CA CYS A 112 -9.06 -7.22 -0.05
C CYS A 112 -10.50 -6.87 0.31
N SER A 113 -11.19 -6.10 -0.54
CA SER A 113 -12.59 -5.72 -0.32
C SER A 113 -13.54 -6.92 -0.35
N LYS A 114 -13.28 -7.89 -1.24
CA LYS A 114 -14.05 -9.15 -1.34
C LYS A 114 -13.81 -10.07 -0.15
N ALA A 115 -12.59 -10.13 0.38
CA ALA A 115 -12.25 -11.00 1.52
C ALA A 115 -13.06 -10.68 2.79
N ILE A 116 -13.51 -9.43 2.95
CA ILE A 116 -14.40 -9.00 4.04
C ILE A 116 -15.85 -9.41 3.81
N ARG A 117 -16.29 -9.51 2.55
CA ARG A 117 -17.65 -9.95 2.16
C ARG A 117 -17.77 -11.47 2.28
N ARG A 118 -17.53 -12.02 3.47
CA ARG A 118 -17.75 -13.46 3.73
C ARG A 118 -19.23 -13.78 3.57
N PRO A 119 -19.61 -14.83 2.80
CA PRO A 119 -20.96 -15.36 2.82
C PRO A 119 -21.31 -15.76 4.26
N GLY A 120 -22.37 -15.16 4.82
CA GLY A 120 -22.86 -15.47 6.17
C GLY A 120 -22.58 -14.42 7.25
N LEU A 121 -21.74 -13.39 7.01
CA LEU A 121 -21.65 -12.26 7.94
C LEU A 121 -22.84 -11.32 7.70
N LYS A 122 -23.94 -11.52 8.44
CA LYS A 122 -25.08 -10.60 8.40
C LYS A 122 -24.60 -9.21 8.82
N ARG A 123 -24.87 -8.19 7.99
CA ARG A 123 -24.71 -6.79 8.42
C ARG A 123 -25.61 -6.60 9.64
N GLY A 124 -25.03 -6.35 10.80
CA GLY A 124 -25.79 -5.96 11.98
C GLY A 124 -26.63 -4.70 11.66
N PRO A 125 -27.80 -4.53 12.30
CA PRO A 125 -28.63 -3.37 12.05
C PRO A 125 -27.81 -2.10 12.31
N ARG A 126 -27.82 -1.16 11.36
CA ARG A 126 -27.30 0.19 11.58
C ARG A 126 -28.24 0.83 12.60
N SER A 127 -27.79 1.01 13.83
CA SER A 127 -28.43 1.92 14.78
C SER A 127 -28.29 3.32 14.20
N GLY A 128 -29.41 3.88 13.73
CA GLY A 128 -29.53 5.28 13.33
C GLY A 128 -29.57 6.21 14.53
#